data_AF-A0A1F9I2A9-F1
#
_entry.id   AF-A0A1F9I2A9-F1
#
_cell.length_a   1.000
_cell.length_b   1.000
_cell.length_c   1.000
_cell.angle_alpha   90.00
_cell.angle_beta   90.00
_cell.angle_gamma   90.00
#
_symmetry.space_group_name_H-M   'P 1'
#
loop_
_entity.id
_entity.type
_entity.pdbx_description
1 polymer ?
#
loop_
_entity_poly.entity_id
_entity_poly.type
_entity_poly.pdbx_seq_one_letter_code
_entity_poly.pdbx_strand_id
1 'polypeptide(L)'
;MIVERKISDEVIKKVKNTNKIILLYGARQVGKTTLAKDIISKLGLKTLFINADEQKYNDILSSRALDRIESLVSGYQLVFIDEAQRITDIGLNLKIMVDGLPSLKIIATGSSSFELANKVSESLTGRAWTFNLYPLAVCELKKLYNEFELKSKLDDLLVFGGYPEVFTTVNHREKQNLLEEIGRSYLYKDILELATVKHSSKIKDLLKLLAFQIGSEVSINELSNSLNISRDTTERYMDLLEKSFVIFRLKGFSRNLRKEVTKMDKIFFYDLGIRNIV
;
A
#
# COMPACT_ATOMS: atom_id res chain seq x y z
N MET A 1 -20.17 -5.14 -4.65
CA MET A 1 -19.65 -5.99 -5.75
C MET A 1 -18.21 -6.37 -5.43
N ILE A 2 -17.84 -7.65 -5.49
CA ILE A 2 -16.44 -8.08 -5.29
C ILE A 2 -15.80 -8.22 -6.67
N VAL A 3 -14.73 -7.47 -6.93
CA VAL A 3 -13.94 -7.58 -8.17
C VAL A 3 -12.78 -8.52 -7.92
N GLU A 4 -12.63 -9.53 -8.77
CA GLU A 4 -11.50 -10.46 -8.68
C GLU A 4 -10.19 -9.73 -9.02
N ARG A 5 -9.28 -9.66 -8.05
CA ARG A 5 -7.99 -8.99 -8.23
C ARG A 5 -7.04 -9.82 -9.10
N LYS A 6 -6.24 -9.16 -9.95
CA LYS A 6 -5.31 -9.83 -10.87
C LYS A 6 -4.26 -10.67 -10.14
N ILE A 7 -3.84 -10.24 -8.95
CA ILE A 7 -2.80 -10.91 -8.16
C ILE A 7 -3.29 -12.14 -7.39
N SER A 8 -4.61 -12.38 -7.32
CA SER A 8 -5.21 -13.43 -6.47
C SER A 8 -4.62 -14.81 -6.72
N ASP A 9 -4.53 -15.24 -7.98
CA ASP A 9 -4.05 -16.58 -8.34
C ASP A 9 -2.59 -16.79 -7.95
N GLU A 10 -1.77 -15.76 -8.15
CA GLU A 10 -0.36 -15.82 -7.80
C GLU A 10 -0.17 -15.90 -6.28
N VAL A 11 -0.92 -15.11 -5.51
CA VAL A 11 -0.88 -15.16 -4.05
C VAL A 11 -1.31 -16.54 -3.54
N ILE A 12 -2.43 -17.08 -4.02
CA ILE A 12 -2.92 -18.42 -3.65
C ILE A 12 -1.83 -19.48 -3.93
N LYS A 13 -1.20 -19.41 -5.10
CA LYS A 13 -0.12 -20.33 -5.49
C LYS A 13 1.07 -20.23 -4.53
N LYS A 14 1.48 -19.02 -4.13
CA LYS A 14 2.60 -18.82 -3.20
C LYS A 14 2.28 -19.31 -1.78
N VAL A 15 1.06 -19.08 -1.28
CA VAL A 15 0.62 -19.58 0.04
C VAL A 15 0.67 -21.11 0.07
N LYS A 16 0.17 -21.76 -0.98
CA LYS A 16 0.15 -23.23 -1.05
C LYS A 16 1.56 -23.81 -1.14
N ASN A 17 2.42 -23.24 -1.99
CA ASN A 17 3.69 -23.87 -2.35
C ASN A 17 4.88 -23.47 -1.49
N THR A 18 4.74 -22.44 -0.64
CA THR A 18 5.86 -21.94 0.18
C THR A 18 5.40 -21.64 1.61
N ASN A 19 6.33 -21.69 2.56
CA ASN A 19 6.10 -21.26 3.95
C ASN A 19 6.56 -19.82 4.20
N LYS A 20 6.83 -19.07 3.13
CA LYS A 20 7.19 -17.65 3.23
C LYS A 20 5.96 -16.85 3.62
N ILE A 21 6.19 -15.79 4.37
CA ILE A 21 5.15 -14.81 4.73
C ILE A 21 4.64 -14.16 3.45
N ILE A 22 3.33 -14.00 3.31
CA ILE A 22 2.75 -13.17 2.25
C ILE A 22 2.48 -11.79 2.81
N LEU A 23 3.14 -10.79 2.24
CA LEU A 23 2.92 -9.38 2.57
C LEU A 23 2.09 -8.74 1.45
N LEU A 24 0.91 -8.24 1.81
CA LEU A 24 0.04 -7.50 0.91
C LEU A 24 0.11 -6.01 1.24
N TYR A 25 0.79 -5.24 0.40
CA TYR A 25 0.86 -3.78 0.51
C TYR A 25 -0.10 -3.10 -0.43
N GLY A 26 -0.32 -1.81 -0.17
CA GLY A 26 -1.14 -0.94 -1.00
C GLY A 26 -1.69 0.22 -0.19
N ALA A 27 -2.23 1.22 -0.87
CA ALA A 27 -2.91 2.32 -0.20
C ALA A 27 -4.10 1.81 0.64
N ARG A 28 -4.56 2.61 1.61
CA ARG A 28 -5.81 2.29 2.32
C ARG A 28 -6.98 2.23 1.34
N GLN A 29 -8.03 1.49 1.69
CA GLN A 29 -9.25 1.34 0.90
C GLN A 29 -9.12 0.72 -0.52
N VAL A 30 -7.93 0.29 -0.95
CA VAL A 30 -7.77 -0.45 -2.22
C VAL A 30 -8.27 -1.91 -2.17
N GLY A 31 -8.76 -2.37 -1.01
CA GLY A 31 -9.36 -3.69 -0.84
C GLY A 31 -8.40 -4.81 -0.37
N LYS A 32 -7.31 -4.48 0.33
CA LYS A 32 -6.33 -5.47 0.84
C LYS A 32 -6.97 -6.54 1.73
N THR A 33 -7.71 -6.12 2.76
CA THR A 33 -8.42 -7.02 3.67
C THR A 33 -9.44 -7.88 2.93
N THR A 34 -10.18 -7.28 1.98
CA THR A 34 -11.16 -7.99 1.15
C THR A 34 -10.49 -9.07 0.31
N LEU A 35 -9.39 -8.75 -0.36
CA LEU A 35 -8.59 -9.71 -1.14
C LEU A 35 -8.07 -10.84 -0.25
N ALA A 36 -7.50 -10.52 0.92
CA ALA A 36 -6.97 -11.53 1.82
C ALA A 36 -8.07 -12.48 2.31
N LYS A 37 -9.24 -11.96 2.70
CA LYS A 37 -10.39 -12.77 3.12
C LYS A 37 -10.89 -13.68 2.00
N ASP A 38 -10.97 -13.18 0.77
CA ASP A 38 -11.34 -13.99 -0.42
C ASP A 38 -10.32 -15.10 -0.70
N ILE A 39 -9.02 -14.81 -0.56
CA ILE A 39 -7.97 -15.82 -0.71
C ILE A 39 -8.07 -16.88 0.39
N ILE A 40 -8.24 -16.46 1.65
CA ILE A 40 -8.33 -17.35 2.81
C ILE A 40 -9.53 -18.29 2.69
N SER A 41 -10.70 -17.77 2.26
CA SER A 41 -11.89 -18.60 2.06
C SER A 41 -11.66 -19.68 0.99
N LYS A 42 -10.95 -19.36 -0.09
CA LYS A 42 -10.55 -20.31 -1.16
C LYS A 42 -9.51 -21.35 -0.71
N LEU A 43 -8.75 -21.08 0.35
CA LEU A 43 -7.75 -22.01 0.88
C LEU A 43 -8.36 -23.07 1.81
N GLY A 44 -9.48 -22.77 2.47
CA GLY A 44 -10.14 -23.70 3.39
C GLY A 44 -9.32 -24.05 4.64
N LEU A 45 -8.29 -23.26 4.98
CA LEU A 45 -7.44 -23.47 6.14
C LEU A 45 -8.07 -22.90 7.40
N LYS A 46 -7.95 -23.60 8.53
CA LYS A 46 -8.35 -23.05 9.83
C LYS A 46 -7.50 -21.82 10.14
N THR A 47 -8.14 -20.65 10.10
CA THR A 47 -7.44 -19.36 10.09
C THR A 47 -7.77 -18.53 11.32
N LEU A 48 -6.73 -17.95 11.94
CA LEU A 48 -6.86 -16.91 12.95
C LEU A 48 -6.82 -15.54 12.27
N PHE A 49 -7.86 -14.72 12.47
CA PHE A 49 -7.92 -13.34 11.99
C PHE A 49 -7.56 -12.38 13.12
N ILE A 50 -6.53 -11.57 12.89
CA ILE A 50 -6.02 -10.57 13.83
C ILE A 50 -6.19 -9.20 13.20
N ASN A 51 -6.88 -8.30 13.89
CA ASN A 51 -6.84 -6.88 13.60
C ASN A 51 -5.82 -6.22 14.52
N ALA A 52 -4.76 -5.64 13.95
CA ALA A 52 -3.69 -5.00 14.71
C ALA A 52 -4.13 -3.73 15.47
N ASP A 53 -5.34 -3.21 15.25
CA ASP A 53 -5.90 -2.13 16.08
C ASP A 53 -6.41 -2.65 17.44
N GLU A 54 -6.62 -3.96 17.61
CA GLU A 54 -7.06 -4.53 18.88
C GLU A 54 -5.88 -4.74 19.85
N GLN A 55 -5.88 -4.01 20.98
CA GLN A 55 -4.78 -4.00 21.95
C GLN A 55 -4.35 -5.40 22.44
N LYS A 56 -5.31 -6.32 22.63
CA LYS A 56 -5.04 -7.68 23.12
C LYS A 56 -4.06 -8.46 22.23
N TYR A 57 -4.03 -8.19 20.93
CA TYR A 57 -3.10 -8.82 20.00
C TYR A 57 -1.77 -8.08 19.96
N ASN A 58 -1.78 -6.75 20.11
CA ASN A 58 -0.55 -5.95 20.19
C ASN A 58 0.34 -6.42 21.35
N ASP A 59 -0.21 -6.64 22.53
CA ASP A 59 0.58 -7.03 23.72
C ASP A 59 1.31 -8.37 23.50
N ILE A 60 0.71 -9.28 22.73
CA ILE A 60 1.30 -10.58 22.41
C ILE A 60 2.27 -10.46 21.24
N LEU A 61 1.85 -9.84 20.13
CA LEU A 61 2.63 -9.76 18.90
C LEU A 61 3.75 -8.71 18.94
N SER A 62 3.81 -7.86 19.96
CA SER A 62 4.96 -6.99 20.23
C SER A 62 5.96 -7.61 21.23
N SER A 63 5.60 -8.73 21.87
CA SER A 63 6.39 -9.32 22.97
C SER A 63 7.72 -9.93 22.54
N ARG A 64 7.90 -10.25 21.25
CA ARG A 64 9.06 -10.98 20.70
C ARG A 64 9.26 -12.38 21.33
N ALA A 65 8.25 -12.90 22.02
CA ALA A 65 8.31 -14.15 22.76
C ALA A 65 7.60 -15.25 21.96
N LEU A 66 8.38 -16.21 21.43
CA LEU A 66 7.86 -17.26 20.55
C LEU A 66 6.79 -18.12 21.25
N ASP A 67 6.99 -18.43 22.54
CA ASP A 67 6.05 -19.19 23.38
C ASP A 67 4.67 -18.50 23.48
N ARG A 68 4.65 -17.18 23.66
CA ARG A 68 3.39 -16.41 23.70
C ARG A 68 2.71 -16.38 22.34
N ILE A 69 3.49 -16.20 21.28
CA ILE A 69 2.96 -16.18 19.91
C ILE A 69 2.43 -17.56 19.52
N GLU A 70 3.16 -18.63 19.88
CA GLU A 70 2.74 -20.01 19.67
C GLU A 70 1.42 -20.30 20.41
N SER A 71 1.29 -19.85 21.67
CA SER A 71 0.04 -19.97 22.41
C SER A 71 -1.13 -19.26 21.73
N LEU A 72 -0.90 -18.12 21.07
CA LEU A 72 -1.94 -17.38 20.35
C LEU A 72 -2.39 -18.10 19.07
N VAL A 73 -1.44 -18.68 18.33
CA VAL A 73 -1.71 -19.29 17.01
C VAL A 73 -1.92 -20.80 17.08
N SER A 74 -1.83 -21.41 18.26
CA SER A 74 -1.97 -22.85 18.46
C SER A 74 -3.30 -23.37 17.93
N GLY A 75 -3.24 -24.47 17.18
CA GLY A 75 -4.42 -25.10 16.56
C GLY A 75 -4.95 -24.38 15.33
N TYR A 76 -4.27 -23.35 14.82
CA TYR A 76 -4.53 -22.72 13.52
C TYR A 76 -3.48 -23.11 12.48
N GLN A 77 -3.89 -23.19 11.22
CA GLN A 77 -3.01 -23.50 10.08
C GLN A 77 -2.53 -22.23 9.37
N LEU A 78 -3.28 -21.15 9.50
CA LEU A 78 -2.96 -19.85 8.92
C LEU A 78 -3.28 -18.74 9.93
N VAL A 79 -2.42 -17.73 9.98
CA VAL A 79 -2.70 -16.48 10.68
C VAL A 79 -2.73 -15.32 9.67
N PHE A 80 -3.79 -14.53 9.76
CA PHE A 80 -3.96 -13.31 9.00
C PHE A 80 -3.86 -12.11 9.94
N ILE A 81 -2.94 -11.19 9.64
CA ILE A 81 -2.72 -9.97 10.43
C ILE A 81 -3.07 -8.77 9.55
N ASP A 82 -4.16 -8.09 9.86
CA ASP A 82 -4.57 -6.88 9.17
C ASP A 82 -3.90 -5.64 9.76
N GLU A 83 -3.52 -4.69 8.91
CA GLU A 83 -2.86 -3.43 9.28
C GLU A 83 -1.62 -3.65 10.18
N ALA A 84 -0.82 -4.66 9.84
CA ALA A 84 0.28 -5.18 10.65
C ALA A 84 1.31 -4.11 11.06
N GLN A 85 1.43 -3.00 10.33
CA GLN A 85 2.29 -1.87 10.70
C GLN A 85 1.94 -1.22 12.05
N ARG A 86 0.73 -1.46 12.59
CA ARG A 86 0.30 -0.93 13.88
C ARG A 86 0.95 -1.66 15.06
N ILE A 87 1.42 -2.89 14.83
CA ILE A 87 2.17 -3.67 15.82
C ILE A 87 3.61 -3.17 15.85
N THR A 88 4.08 -2.83 17.06
CA THR A 88 5.47 -2.43 17.28
C THR A 88 6.41 -3.61 16.98
N ASP A 89 7.51 -3.35 16.27
CA ASP A 89 8.50 -4.35 15.86
C ASP A 89 7.92 -5.54 15.09
N ILE A 90 6.86 -5.32 14.32
CA ILE A 90 6.17 -6.37 13.58
C ILE A 90 7.10 -7.15 12.65
N GLY A 91 8.08 -6.51 12.01
CA GLY A 91 9.05 -7.19 11.14
C GLY A 91 9.83 -8.28 11.87
N LEU A 92 10.31 -7.99 13.08
CA LEU A 92 11.02 -8.95 13.93
C LEU A 92 10.08 -10.07 14.41
N ASN A 93 8.85 -9.74 14.79
CA ASN A 93 7.89 -10.75 15.26
C ASN A 93 7.47 -11.71 14.14
N LEU A 94 7.24 -11.21 12.92
CA LEU A 94 7.00 -12.05 11.76
C LEU A 94 8.18 -12.98 11.45
N LYS A 95 9.42 -12.50 11.63
CA LYS A 95 10.63 -13.34 11.51
C LYS A 95 10.63 -14.46 12.56
N ILE A 96 10.35 -14.14 13.82
CA ILE A 96 10.26 -15.13 14.90
C ILE A 96 9.19 -16.17 14.58
N MET A 97 8.02 -15.74 14.08
CA MET A 97 6.93 -16.64 13.69
C MET A 97 7.32 -17.57 12.55
N VAL A 98 7.89 -17.06 11.45
CA VAL A 98 8.21 -17.89 10.28
C VAL A 98 9.38 -18.85 10.54
N ASP A 99 10.37 -18.42 11.33
CA ASP A 99 11.53 -19.25 11.67
C ASP A 99 11.19 -20.29 12.77
N GLY A 100 10.32 -19.94 13.73
CA GLY A 100 9.92 -20.80 14.85
C GLY A 100 8.71 -21.70 14.59
N LEU A 101 7.80 -21.33 13.67
CA LEU A 101 6.56 -22.05 13.38
C LEU A 101 6.46 -22.40 11.88
N PRO A 102 7.32 -23.30 11.36
CA PRO A 102 7.46 -23.53 9.92
C PRO A 102 6.22 -24.11 9.23
N SER A 103 5.29 -24.72 9.97
CA SER A 103 4.02 -25.24 9.45
C SER A 103 2.91 -24.18 9.34
N LEU A 104 3.05 -23.05 10.06
CA LEU A 104 2.08 -21.98 10.08
C LEU A 104 2.20 -21.12 8.82
N LYS A 105 1.09 -20.93 8.10
CA LYS A 105 1.03 -19.95 7.00
C LYS A 105 0.75 -18.56 7.56
N ILE A 106 1.43 -17.55 7.04
CA ILE A 106 1.30 -16.18 7.52
C ILE A 106 0.95 -15.27 6.34
N ILE A 107 -0.17 -14.55 6.46
CA ILE A 107 -0.54 -13.46 5.56
C ILE A 107 -0.65 -12.19 6.40
N ALA A 108 0.05 -11.13 6.03
CA ALA A 108 -0.08 -9.84 6.67
C ALA A 108 -0.41 -8.77 5.63
N THR A 109 -1.34 -7.88 5.96
CA THR A 109 -1.53 -6.65 5.19
C THR A 109 -0.79 -5.52 5.88
N GLY A 110 -0.43 -4.53 5.09
CA GLY A 110 -0.18 -3.23 5.66
C GLY A 110 -0.41 -2.13 4.65
N SER A 111 -0.62 -0.91 5.13
CA SER A 111 -0.28 0.20 4.26
C SER A 111 1.24 0.18 4.06
N SER A 112 1.67 0.47 2.84
CA SER A 112 2.72 1.44 2.49
C SER A 112 3.74 1.86 3.59
N SER A 113 3.22 2.25 4.75
CA SER A 113 3.90 2.54 6.01
C SER A 113 4.75 1.43 6.64
N PHE A 114 4.49 0.16 6.32
CA PHE A 114 5.18 -0.96 6.93
C PHE A 114 6.69 -0.97 6.60
N GLU A 115 7.08 -0.59 5.38
CA GLU A 115 8.49 -0.41 5.01
C GLU A 115 9.12 0.82 5.68
N LEU A 116 8.33 1.86 5.95
CA LEU A 116 8.78 3.05 6.68
C LEU A 116 9.01 2.74 8.17
N ALA A 117 8.15 1.93 8.77
CA ALA A 117 8.24 1.46 10.15
C ALA A 117 9.41 0.50 10.36
N ASN A 118 9.75 -0.32 9.35
CA ASN A 118 10.85 -1.30 9.43
C ASN A 118 12.27 -0.71 9.29
N LYS A 119 12.45 0.62 9.32
CA LYS A 119 13.79 1.24 9.32
C LYS A 119 14.68 0.84 10.52
N VAL A 120 14.16 0.10 11.50
CA VAL A 120 14.86 -0.24 12.75
C VAL A 120 15.04 -1.74 13.01
N SER A 121 14.43 -2.66 12.23
CA SER A 121 14.63 -4.10 12.44
C SER A 121 14.85 -4.87 11.14
N GLU A 122 15.87 -5.72 11.12
CA GLU A 122 16.30 -6.60 10.03
C GLU A 122 15.20 -7.01 9.04
N SER A 123 15.51 -6.85 7.75
CA SER A 123 14.57 -7.12 6.66
C SER A 123 14.01 -8.55 6.67
N LEU A 124 12.72 -8.72 6.33
CA LEU A 124 12.09 -10.00 5.99
C LEU A 124 12.62 -10.60 4.66
N THR A 125 13.80 -10.18 4.21
CA THR A 125 14.44 -10.59 2.96
C THR A 125 14.60 -12.10 2.92
N GLY A 126 14.17 -12.69 1.81
CA GLY A 126 14.20 -14.14 1.61
C GLY A 126 13.10 -14.92 2.35
N ARG A 127 12.43 -14.34 3.35
CA ARG A 127 11.37 -14.97 4.16
C ARG A 127 9.96 -14.53 3.79
N ALA A 128 9.82 -13.47 3.00
CA ALA A 128 8.52 -12.98 2.54
C ALA A 128 8.41 -12.91 1.01
N TRP A 129 7.20 -13.14 0.52
CA TRP A 129 6.75 -12.70 -0.80
C TRP A 129 5.93 -11.43 -0.63
N THR A 130 6.30 -10.38 -1.36
CA THR A 130 5.63 -9.09 -1.30
C THR A 130 4.79 -8.87 -2.53
N PHE A 131 3.54 -8.44 -2.34
CA PHE A 131 2.61 -8.09 -3.40
C PHE A 131 2.04 -6.71 -3.15
N ASN A 132 1.99 -5.89 -4.20
CA ASN A 132 1.38 -4.57 -4.16
C ASN A 132 -0.02 -4.65 -4.79
N LEU A 133 -1.02 -4.22 -4.03
CA LEU A 133 -2.39 -4.06 -4.46
C LEU A 133 -2.66 -2.58 -4.76
N TYR A 134 -2.96 -2.32 -6.02
CA TYR A 134 -3.27 -0.98 -6.53
C TYR A 134 -4.80 -0.77 -6.59
N PRO A 135 -5.27 0.46 -6.91
CA PRO A 135 -6.64 0.66 -7.36
C PRO A 135 -7.02 -0.29 -8.51
N LEU A 136 -8.32 -0.46 -8.77
CA LEU A 136 -8.82 -1.36 -9.79
C LEU A 136 -8.22 -1.02 -11.15
N ALA A 137 -7.58 -2.01 -11.77
CA ALA A 137 -7.05 -1.87 -13.12
C ALA A 137 -8.15 -2.18 -14.14
N VAL A 138 -8.12 -1.52 -15.30
CA VAL A 138 -9.06 -1.77 -16.40
C VAL A 138 -9.07 -3.26 -16.82
N CYS A 139 -7.93 -3.95 -16.73
CA CYS A 139 -7.86 -5.38 -17.01
C CYS A 139 -8.60 -6.27 -15.98
N GLU A 140 -8.75 -5.82 -14.73
CA GLU A 140 -9.60 -6.48 -13.73
C GLU A 140 -11.08 -6.24 -14.04
N LEU A 141 -11.42 -5.03 -14.49
CA LEU A 141 -12.79 -4.66 -14.85
C LEU A 141 -13.31 -5.37 -16.12
N LYS A 142 -12.43 -5.76 -17.05
CA LYS A 142 -12.78 -6.58 -18.24
C LYS A 142 -13.44 -7.92 -17.92
N LYS A 143 -13.32 -8.41 -16.69
CA LYS A 143 -14.02 -9.63 -16.23
C LYS A 143 -15.51 -9.38 -15.94
N LEU A 144 -15.89 -8.12 -15.70
CA LEU A 144 -17.24 -7.73 -15.28
C LEU A 144 -17.98 -6.94 -16.37
N TYR A 145 -17.23 -6.23 -17.21
CA TYR A 145 -17.77 -5.33 -18.22
C TYR A 145 -17.21 -5.68 -19.59
N ASN A 146 -18.06 -5.58 -20.61
CA ASN A 146 -17.62 -5.68 -21.99
C ASN A 146 -16.91 -4.38 -22.44
N GLU A 147 -16.32 -4.37 -23.63
CA GLU A 147 -15.56 -3.22 -24.14
C GLU A 147 -16.39 -1.95 -24.27
N PHE A 148 -17.66 -2.05 -24.69
CA PHE A 148 -18.55 -0.90 -24.84
C PHE A 148 -18.87 -0.26 -23.48
N GLU A 149 -19.16 -1.08 -22.47
CA GLU A 149 -19.42 -0.63 -21.09
C GLU A 149 -18.17 -0.05 -20.42
N LEU A 150 -16.99 -0.59 -20.68
CA LEU A 150 -15.74 -0.01 -20.18
C LEU A 150 -15.46 1.34 -20.82
N LYS A 151 -15.73 1.47 -22.12
CA LYS A 151 -15.56 2.72 -22.84
C LYS A 151 -16.49 3.81 -22.31
N SER A 152 -17.73 3.47 -21.96
CA SER A 152 -18.66 4.42 -21.33
C SER A 152 -18.27 4.82 -19.90
N LYS A 153 -17.47 3.99 -19.21
CA LYS A 153 -16.92 4.28 -17.88
C LYS A 153 -15.57 5.00 -17.90
N LEU A 154 -14.97 5.21 -19.08
CA LEU A 154 -13.62 5.77 -19.18
C LEU A 154 -13.53 7.17 -18.58
N ASP A 155 -14.49 8.05 -18.88
CA ASP A 155 -14.49 9.42 -18.37
C ASP A 155 -14.54 9.44 -16.84
N ASP A 156 -15.41 8.59 -16.26
CA ASP A 156 -15.51 8.41 -14.81
C ASP A 156 -14.20 7.91 -14.19
N LEU A 157 -13.53 6.95 -14.84
CA LEU A 157 -12.23 6.43 -14.37
C LEU A 157 -11.12 7.48 -14.46
N LEU A 158 -11.14 8.33 -15.49
CA LEU A 158 -10.17 9.41 -15.68
C LEU A 158 -10.36 10.54 -14.66
N VAL A 159 -11.60 10.78 -14.22
CA VAL A 159 -11.92 11.83 -13.25
C VAL A 159 -11.80 11.33 -11.81
N PHE A 160 -12.38 10.16 -11.50
CA PHE A 160 -12.53 9.67 -10.12
C PHE A 160 -11.59 8.52 -9.75
N GLY A 161 -10.83 7.98 -10.71
CA GLY A 161 -9.87 6.91 -10.44
C GLY A 161 -10.51 5.53 -10.28
N GLY A 162 -9.73 4.60 -9.75
CA GLY A 162 -10.05 3.16 -9.67
C GLY A 162 -10.25 2.63 -8.25
N TYR A 163 -10.35 3.48 -7.23
CA TYR A 163 -10.61 3.01 -5.87
C TYR A 163 -11.93 2.21 -5.83
N PRO A 164 -11.96 1.00 -5.24
CA PRO A 164 -13.13 0.12 -5.35
C PRO A 164 -14.45 0.77 -4.93
N GLU A 165 -14.47 1.43 -3.77
CA GLU A 165 -15.67 2.09 -3.25
C GLU A 165 -16.11 3.25 -4.15
N VAL A 166 -15.18 4.12 -4.55
CA VAL A 166 -15.41 5.25 -5.48
C VAL A 166 -15.95 4.76 -6.82
N PHE A 167 -15.38 3.68 -7.36
CA PHE A 167 -15.81 3.10 -8.63
C PHE A 167 -17.23 2.53 -8.56
N THR A 168 -17.62 1.93 -7.43
CA THR A 168 -18.96 1.35 -7.24
C THR A 168 -20.04 2.40 -6.93
N THR A 169 -19.66 3.57 -6.44
CA THR A 169 -20.59 4.67 -6.17
C THR A 169 -21.11 5.26 -7.48
N VAL A 170 -22.41 5.53 -7.58
CA VAL A 170 -23.03 6.06 -8.80
C VAL A 170 -23.02 7.59 -8.81
N ASN A 171 -23.30 8.23 -7.68
CA ASN A 171 -23.43 9.68 -7.59
C ASN A 171 -22.07 10.38 -7.61
N HIS A 172 -21.87 11.34 -8.53
CA HIS A 172 -20.59 12.04 -8.71
C HIS A 172 -20.19 12.89 -7.49
N ARG A 173 -21.17 13.49 -6.79
CA ARG A 173 -20.91 14.25 -5.57
C ARG A 173 -20.46 13.35 -4.43
N GLU A 174 -21.03 12.16 -4.33
CA GLU A 174 -20.59 11.16 -3.35
C GLU A 174 -19.19 10.62 -3.68
N LYS A 175 -18.88 10.37 -4.96
CA LYS A 175 -17.52 10.02 -5.40
C LYS A 175 -16.50 11.08 -4.97
N GLN A 176 -16.84 12.36 -5.17
CA GLN A 176 -15.98 13.47 -4.74
C GLN A 176 -15.78 13.46 -3.22
N ASN A 177 -16.86 13.32 -2.44
CA ASN A 177 -16.76 13.26 -0.98
C ASN A 177 -15.87 12.09 -0.51
N LEU A 178 -16.03 10.91 -1.11
CA LEU A 178 -15.22 9.72 -0.81
C LEU A 178 -13.74 9.96 -1.13
N LEU A 179 -13.43 10.55 -2.29
CA LEU A 179 -12.05 10.90 -2.64
C LEU A 179 -11.48 11.92 -1.66
N GLU A 180 -12.22 12.99 -1.33
CA GLU A 180 -11.80 13.98 -0.34
C GLU A 180 -11.52 13.34 1.03
N GLU A 181 -12.32 12.35 1.44
CA GLU A 181 -12.07 11.56 2.64
C GLU A 181 -10.80 10.70 2.51
N ILE A 182 -10.60 10.00 1.40
CA ILE A 182 -9.37 9.24 1.13
C ILE A 182 -8.13 10.14 1.25
N GLY A 183 -8.20 11.31 0.61
CA GLY A 183 -7.15 12.32 0.64
C GLY A 183 -6.87 12.85 2.04
N ARG A 184 -7.89 13.39 2.73
CA ARG A 184 -7.73 14.06 4.03
C ARG A 184 -7.44 13.10 5.17
N SER A 185 -8.20 12.01 5.27
CA SER A 185 -8.27 11.17 6.46
C SER A 185 -7.14 10.15 6.52
N TYR A 186 -6.67 9.67 5.37
CA TYR A 186 -5.83 8.48 5.32
C TYR A 186 -4.44 8.75 4.75
N LEU A 187 -4.32 9.48 3.63
CA LEU A 187 -3.01 9.76 3.04
C LEU A 187 -2.18 10.68 3.94
N TYR A 188 -2.73 11.82 4.35
CA TYR A 188 -1.97 12.76 5.18
C TYR A 188 -1.78 12.27 6.60
N LYS A 189 -2.82 11.70 7.23
CA LYS A 189 -2.71 11.26 8.63
C LYS A 189 -1.62 10.19 8.80
N ASP A 190 -1.57 9.20 7.91
CA ASP A 190 -0.54 8.16 7.97
C ASP A 190 0.86 8.71 7.73
N ILE A 191 1.03 9.54 6.69
CA ILE A 191 2.34 10.11 6.38
C ILE A 191 2.87 10.94 7.56
N LEU A 192 1.99 11.68 8.22
CA LEU A 192 2.33 12.51 9.40
C LEU A 192 2.53 11.70 10.68
N GLU A 193 1.87 10.55 10.83
CA GLU A 193 2.10 9.63 11.97
C GLU A 193 3.45 8.89 11.83
N LEU A 194 3.84 8.53 10.60
CA LEU A 194 5.03 7.70 10.33
C LEU A 194 6.33 8.48 10.29
N ALA A 195 6.26 9.74 9.87
CA ALA A 195 7.38 10.64 9.93
C ALA A 195 7.07 11.70 10.96
N THR A 196 8.00 12.03 11.84
CA THR A 196 7.96 13.24 12.68
C THR A 196 8.05 14.48 11.78
N VAL A 197 7.01 14.73 10.99
CA VAL A 197 6.92 15.77 9.99
C VAL A 197 6.67 17.09 10.71
N LYS A 198 7.68 17.95 10.72
CA LYS A 198 7.59 19.29 11.34
C LYS A 198 6.68 20.26 10.58
N HIS A 199 6.46 20.03 9.28
CA HIS A 199 5.73 20.96 8.40
C HIS A 199 4.69 20.23 7.52
N SER A 200 3.56 19.86 8.12
CA SER A 200 2.47 19.11 7.47
C SER A 200 1.74 19.85 6.35
N SER A 201 1.84 21.18 6.27
CA SER A 201 1.32 21.96 5.15
C SER A 201 2.18 21.82 3.90
N LYS A 202 3.51 21.81 4.06
CA LYS A 202 4.46 21.77 2.94
C LYS A 202 4.39 20.49 2.12
N ILE A 203 4.02 19.36 2.75
CA ILE A 203 3.81 18.10 2.01
C ILE A 203 2.55 18.14 1.14
N LYS A 204 1.50 18.86 1.58
CA LYS A 204 0.28 19.10 0.79
C LYS A 204 0.59 19.98 -0.42
N ASP A 205 1.32 21.08 -0.19
CA ASP A 205 1.73 21.99 -1.26
C ASP A 205 2.67 21.29 -2.25
N LEU A 206 3.59 20.44 -1.77
CA LEU A 206 4.42 19.60 -2.62
C LEU A 206 3.55 18.68 -3.51
N LEU A 207 2.59 17.98 -2.92
CA LEU A 207 1.72 17.09 -3.68
C LEU A 207 0.92 17.86 -4.76
N LYS A 208 0.46 19.08 -4.45
CA LYS A 208 -0.19 19.98 -5.43
C LYS A 208 0.74 20.32 -6.59
N LEU A 209 1.96 20.76 -6.31
CA LEU A 209 2.94 21.06 -7.36
C LEU A 209 3.19 19.85 -8.26
N LEU A 210 3.32 18.66 -7.66
CA LEU A 210 3.47 17.41 -8.40
C LEU A 210 2.22 17.05 -9.23
N ALA A 211 1.01 17.31 -8.74
CA ALA A 211 -0.24 17.07 -9.46
C ALA A 211 -0.37 17.95 -10.71
N PHE A 212 0.07 19.21 -10.64
CA PHE A 212 0.13 20.13 -11.77
C PHE A 212 1.23 19.79 -12.78
N GLN A 213 2.30 19.14 -12.33
CA GLN A 213 3.45 18.72 -13.17
C GLN A 213 3.40 17.24 -13.59
N ILE A 214 2.24 16.56 -13.47
CA ILE A 214 2.13 15.14 -13.79
C ILE A 214 2.68 14.81 -15.20
N GLY A 215 3.55 13.80 -15.28
CA GLY A 215 4.19 13.38 -16.53
C GLY A 215 5.29 14.29 -17.08
N SER A 216 5.58 15.40 -16.39
CA SER A 216 6.71 16.30 -16.68
C SER A 216 7.94 15.92 -15.84
N GLU A 217 9.13 16.32 -16.31
CA GLU A 217 10.37 16.15 -15.55
C GLU A 217 10.35 17.06 -14.32
N VAL A 218 10.70 16.49 -13.15
CA VAL A 218 10.62 17.21 -11.87
C VAL A 218 12.01 17.58 -11.37
N SER A 219 12.21 18.88 -11.10
CA SER A 219 13.41 19.42 -10.48
C SER A 219 13.23 19.55 -8.97
N ILE A 220 13.97 18.75 -8.20
CA ILE A 220 13.97 18.83 -6.72
C ILE A 220 14.40 20.22 -6.24
N ASN A 221 15.34 20.86 -6.95
CA ASN A 221 15.79 22.23 -6.64
C ASN A 221 14.63 23.23 -6.75
N GLU A 222 13.88 23.17 -7.85
CA GLU A 222 12.74 24.06 -8.11
C GLU A 222 11.66 23.89 -7.04
N LEU A 223 11.30 22.64 -6.72
CA LEU A 223 10.32 22.34 -5.68
C LEU A 223 10.78 22.83 -4.30
N SER A 224 12.06 22.61 -3.96
CA SER A 224 12.63 23.05 -2.68
C SER A 224 12.59 24.58 -2.52
N ASN A 225 12.91 25.31 -3.59
CA ASN A 225 12.88 26.77 -3.61
C ASN A 225 11.44 27.29 -3.52
N SER A 226 10.52 26.75 -4.32
CA SER A 226 9.11 27.15 -4.33
C SER A 226 8.42 26.91 -2.98
N LEU A 227 8.79 25.83 -2.29
CA LEU A 227 8.24 25.49 -0.98
C LEU A 227 9.00 26.11 0.19
N ASN A 228 10.16 26.73 -0.05
CA ASN A 228 11.06 27.24 1.00
C ASN A 228 11.41 26.17 2.05
N ILE A 229 11.85 25.00 1.59
CA ILE A 229 12.34 23.88 2.41
C ILE A 229 13.64 23.35 1.82
N SER A 230 14.45 22.65 2.61
CA SER A 230 15.69 22.06 2.09
C SER A 230 15.42 20.96 1.04
N ARG A 231 16.36 20.75 0.11
CA ARG A 231 16.28 19.65 -0.86
C ARG A 231 16.12 18.28 -0.20
N ASP A 232 16.86 18.01 0.87
CA ASP A 232 16.77 16.77 1.63
C ASP A 232 15.35 16.56 2.19
N THR A 233 14.73 17.62 2.69
CA THR A 233 13.33 17.57 3.15
C THR A 233 12.35 17.32 1.99
N THR A 234 12.56 17.95 0.83
CA THR A 234 11.77 17.71 -0.38
C THR A 234 11.88 16.25 -0.83
N GLU A 235 13.10 15.71 -0.94
CA GLU A 235 13.35 14.32 -1.31
C GLU A 235 12.70 13.36 -0.31
N ARG A 236 12.87 13.62 1.00
CA ARG A 236 12.21 12.85 2.05
C ARG A 236 10.69 12.87 1.92
N TYR A 237 10.08 14.01 1.62
CA TYR A 237 8.63 14.09 1.44
C TYR A 237 8.16 13.36 0.18
N MET A 238 8.90 13.46 -0.93
CA MET A 238 8.61 12.68 -2.14
C MET A 238 8.73 11.18 -1.87
N ASP A 239 9.75 10.73 -1.13
CA ASP A 239 9.93 9.34 -0.71
C ASP A 239 8.76 8.85 0.15
N LEU A 240 8.24 9.69 1.05
CA LEU A 240 7.08 9.36 1.87
C LEU A 240 5.84 9.19 1.00
N LEU A 241 5.57 10.12 0.08
CA LEU A 241 4.44 10.06 -0.85
C LEU A 241 4.49 8.80 -1.74
N GLU A 242 5.69 8.45 -2.21
CA GLU A 242 5.90 7.26 -3.04
C GLU A 242 5.70 5.97 -2.25
N LYS A 243 6.35 5.87 -1.08
CA LYS A 243 6.15 4.74 -0.16
C LYS A 243 4.72 4.62 0.32
N SER A 244 3.95 5.72 0.31
CA SER A 244 2.53 5.75 0.66
C SER A 244 1.56 5.31 -0.46
N PHE A 245 2.07 4.90 -1.63
CA PHE A 245 1.28 4.60 -2.83
C PHE A 245 0.46 5.81 -3.34
N VAL A 246 0.93 7.04 -3.11
CA VAL A 246 0.31 8.24 -3.69
C VAL A 246 0.86 8.49 -5.09
N ILE A 247 2.19 8.54 -5.19
CA ILE A 247 2.93 8.81 -6.42
C ILE A 247 3.90 7.68 -6.74
N PHE A 248 4.42 7.64 -7.95
CA PHE A 248 5.58 6.84 -8.32
C PHE A 248 6.49 7.61 -9.26
N ARG A 249 7.80 7.31 -9.19
CA ARG A 249 8.80 7.91 -10.09
C ARG A 249 9.04 7.03 -11.30
N LEU A 250 8.92 7.63 -12.47
CA LEU A 250 9.38 7.05 -13.72
C LEU A 250 10.77 7.61 -14.03
N LYS A 251 11.80 6.79 -13.82
CA LYS A 251 13.20 7.17 -14.06
C LYS A 251 13.47 7.40 -15.55
N GLY A 252 14.33 8.37 -15.83
CA GLY A 252 14.71 8.68 -17.20
C GLY A 252 15.52 7.54 -17.82
N PHE A 253 15.06 6.99 -18.95
CA PHE A 253 15.79 5.93 -19.67
C PHE A 253 17.03 6.47 -20.40
N SER A 254 18.14 5.74 -20.33
CA SER A 254 19.38 6.08 -21.04
C SER A 254 20.17 4.81 -21.38
N ARG A 255 20.71 4.73 -22.61
CA ARG A 255 21.62 3.63 -22.99
C ARG A 255 22.93 3.64 -22.20
N ASN A 256 23.30 4.81 -21.65
CA ASN A 256 24.39 4.92 -20.70
C ASN A 256 23.82 4.88 -19.28
N LEU A 257 24.04 3.76 -18.59
CA LEU A 257 23.55 3.50 -17.23
C LEU A 257 23.98 4.57 -16.22
N ARG A 258 25.17 5.15 -16.38
CA ARG A 258 25.65 6.24 -15.49
C ARG A 258 24.86 7.52 -15.71
N LYS A 259 24.52 7.85 -16.96
CA LYS A 259 23.67 9.02 -17.29
C LYS A 259 22.21 8.81 -16.91
N GLU A 260 21.75 7.56 -16.86
CA GLU A 260 20.39 7.19 -16.44
C GLU A 260 20.09 7.68 -15.02
N VAL A 261 21.05 7.49 -14.10
CA VAL A 261 20.93 7.89 -12.69
C VAL A 261 20.84 9.41 -12.52
N THR A 262 21.39 10.19 -13.45
CA THR A 262 21.41 11.67 -13.36
C THR A 262 20.24 12.35 -14.06
N LYS A 263 19.37 11.59 -14.77
CA LYS A 263 18.20 12.17 -15.42
C LYS A 263 17.13 12.52 -14.40
N MET A 264 16.37 13.58 -14.70
CA MET A 264 15.21 13.92 -13.90
C MET A 264 14.14 12.83 -14.04
N ASP A 265 13.46 12.56 -12.92
CA ASP A 265 12.35 11.63 -12.89
C ASP A 265 11.07 12.34 -13.35
N LYS A 266 10.18 11.58 -13.99
CA LYS A 266 8.79 11.99 -14.19
C LYS A 266 7.95 11.44 -13.05
N ILE A 267 7.04 12.26 -12.55
CA ILE A 267 6.17 11.86 -11.44
C ILE A 267 4.76 11.58 -11.95
N PHE A 268 4.21 10.46 -11.50
CA PHE A 268 2.85 10.03 -11.77
C PHE A 268 2.13 9.66 -10.48
N PHE A 269 0.81 9.63 -10.53
CA PHE A 269 -0.04 9.21 -9.43
C PHE A 269 -0.51 7.79 -9.67
N TYR A 270 -0.60 6.99 -8.61
CA TYR A 270 -1.20 5.65 -8.71
C TYR A 270 -2.70 5.69 -9.00
N ASP A 271 -3.35 6.82 -8.72
CA ASP A 271 -4.77 7.04 -8.95
C ASP A 271 -5.07 8.48 -9.40
N LEU A 272 -5.86 8.63 -10.46
CA LEU A 272 -6.22 9.94 -11.01
C LEU A 272 -7.24 10.69 -10.15
N GLY A 273 -8.14 9.98 -9.46
CA GLY A 273 -9.07 10.59 -8.51
C GLY A 273 -8.32 11.28 -7.39
N ILE A 274 -7.30 10.61 -6.84
CA ILE A 274 -6.40 11.20 -5.84
C ILE A 274 -5.64 12.41 -6.40
N ARG A 275 -5.14 12.34 -7.63
CA ARG A 275 -4.50 13.49 -8.28
C ARG A 275 -5.46 14.68 -8.40
N ASN A 276 -6.72 14.42 -8.77
CA ASN A 276 -7.69 15.46 -9.11
C ASN A 276 -8.29 16.20 -7.90
N ILE A 277 -8.20 15.63 -6.70
CA ILE A 277 -8.67 16.27 -5.45
C ILE A 277 -7.61 17.12 -4.74
N VAL A 278 -6.34 17.04 -5.19
CA VAL A 278 -5.21 17.70 -4.54
C VAL A 278 -5.11 19.15 -4.98
#